data_AF-A0A7Y0G4I4-F1
#
_entry.id   AF-A0A7Y0G4I4-F1
#
_cell.length_a   1.000
_cell.length_b   1.000
_cell.length_c   1.000
_cell.angle_alpha   90.00
_cell.angle_beta   90.00
_cell.angle_gamma   90.00
#
_symmetry.space_group_name_H-M   'P 1'
#
loop_
_entity.id
_entity.type
_entity.pdbx_description
1 polymer ?
#
loop_
_entity_poly.entity_id
_entity_poly.type
_entity_poly.pdbx_seq_one_letter_code
_entity_poly.pdbx_strand_id
1 'polypeptide(L)'
;MSTVPTPADIYARSARALIAPAPHDPLRDGPFRALWERGVLGSRMIPTTKLVALTLAAGADWATGALAAPQVSVGQLAEATRITHGQVVVSLNILEQRGWLARSSRRDRWGVAEVRLTIPAAIMRRLVKPRPS
;
A
#
# COMPACT_ATOMS: atom_id res chain seq x y z
N MET A 1 36.04 -11.14 -6.21
CA MET A 1 36.00 -9.94 -5.37
C MET A 1 34.75 -10.01 -4.49
N SER A 2 34.88 -10.40 -3.23
CA SER A 2 33.75 -10.46 -2.28
C SER A 2 33.63 -9.08 -1.62
N THR A 3 32.61 -8.32 -1.99
CA THR A 3 32.34 -7.01 -1.38
C THR A 3 31.70 -7.23 -0.01
N VAL A 4 32.43 -6.85 1.05
CA VAL A 4 31.90 -6.83 2.41
C VAL A 4 30.77 -5.78 2.46
N PRO A 5 29.54 -6.16 2.85
CA PRO A 5 28.42 -5.23 2.89
C PRO A 5 28.66 -4.13 3.91
N THR A 6 28.35 -2.89 3.53
CA THR A 6 28.46 -1.75 4.44
C THR A 6 27.29 -1.73 5.44
N PRO A 7 27.40 -1.03 6.57
CA PRO A 7 26.27 -0.81 7.48
C PRO A 7 25.04 -0.21 6.77
N ALA A 8 25.25 0.64 5.74
CA ALA A 8 24.18 1.21 4.93
C ALA A 8 23.44 0.13 4.11
N ASP A 9 24.15 -0.87 3.60
CA ASP A 9 23.56 -1.99 2.85
C ASP A 9 22.70 -2.89 3.75
N ILE A 10 23.16 -3.13 4.98
CA ILE A 10 22.42 -3.89 5.99
C ILE A 10 21.14 -3.13 6.38
N TYR A 11 21.25 -1.83 6.63
CA TYR A 11 20.10 -0.99 6.95
C TYR A 11 19.08 -0.96 5.81
N ALA A 12 19.52 -0.72 4.57
CA ALA A 12 18.67 -0.71 3.40
C ALA A 12 17.95 -2.07 3.18
N ARG A 13 18.64 -3.19 3.42
CA ARG A 13 18.05 -4.54 3.34
C ARG A 13 16.98 -4.75 4.41
N SER A 14 17.25 -4.35 5.65
CA SER A 14 16.29 -4.47 6.76
C SER A 14 15.05 -3.59 6.54
N ALA A 15 15.24 -2.35 6.06
CA ALA A 15 14.15 -1.43 5.75
C ALA A 15 13.26 -1.96 4.61
N ARG A 16 13.85 -2.56 3.57
CA ARG A 16 13.10 -3.21 2.48
C ARG A 16 12.24 -4.37 2.96
N ALA A 17 12.73 -5.17 3.92
CA ALA A 17 11.95 -6.28 4.48
C ALA A 17 10.71 -5.81 5.25
N LEU A 18 10.74 -4.60 5.84
CA LEU A 18 9.60 -4.04 6.57
C LEU A 18 8.46 -3.56 5.67
N ILE A 19 8.80 -3.10 4.45
CA ILE A 19 7.83 -2.61 3.44
C ILE A 19 7.48 -3.66 2.39
N ALA A 20 8.12 -4.83 2.43
CA ALA A 20 7.78 -5.93 1.54
C ALA A 20 6.32 -6.34 1.74
N PRO A 21 5.56 -6.58 0.64
CA PRO A 21 4.20 -7.10 0.72
C PRO A 21 4.19 -8.42 1.50
N ALA A 22 3.27 -8.54 2.45
CA ALA A 22 3.02 -9.80 3.13
C ALA A 22 2.27 -10.78 2.21
N PRO A 23 2.50 -12.10 2.33
CA PRO A 23 1.56 -13.07 1.80
C PRO A 23 0.21 -12.91 2.52
N HIS A 24 -0.87 -13.21 1.80
CA HIS A 24 -2.23 -13.21 2.32
C HIS A 24 -2.91 -14.54 2.00
N ASP A 25 -3.53 -15.14 3.01
CA ASP A 25 -4.34 -16.36 2.89
C ASP A 25 -5.79 -16.01 3.27
N PRO A 26 -6.71 -15.84 2.31
CA PRO A 26 -8.08 -15.43 2.59
C PRO A 26 -8.84 -16.37 3.53
N LEU A 27 -8.48 -17.66 3.56
CA LEU A 27 -9.12 -18.66 4.44
C LEU A 27 -8.71 -18.49 5.90
N ARG A 28 -7.51 -17.94 6.16
CA ARG A 28 -6.96 -17.79 7.51
C ARG A 28 -7.05 -16.35 8.03
N ASP A 29 -6.81 -15.38 7.16
CA ASP A 29 -6.65 -13.98 7.55
C ASP A 29 -7.98 -13.20 7.43
N GLY A 30 -8.95 -13.72 6.68
CA GLY A 30 -10.18 -13.02 6.29
C GLY A 30 -10.03 -12.23 4.99
N PRO A 31 -10.96 -11.31 4.66
CA PRO A 31 -10.93 -10.58 3.39
C PRO A 31 -9.82 -9.51 3.35
N PHE A 32 -9.04 -9.49 2.27
CA PHE A 32 -7.90 -8.59 2.11
C PHE A 32 -8.26 -7.12 2.32
N ARG A 33 -9.35 -6.65 1.70
CA ARG A 33 -9.73 -5.23 1.75
C ARG A 33 -9.99 -4.77 3.19
N ALA A 34 -10.66 -5.59 4.01
CA ALA A 34 -10.92 -5.27 5.41
C ALA A 34 -9.62 -5.13 6.23
N LEU A 35 -8.65 -6.03 5.99
CA LEU A 35 -7.34 -5.97 6.62
C LEU A 35 -6.59 -4.71 6.21
N TRP A 36 -6.63 -4.39 4.91
CA TRP A 36 -5.97 -3.23 4.34
C TRP A 36 -6.53 -1.93 4.90
N GLU A 37 -7.85 -1.74 4.90
CA GLU A 37 -8.53 -0.56 5.45
C GLU A 37 -8.20 -0.38 6.93
N ARG A 38 -8.29 -1.45 7.73
CA ARG A 38 -7.92 -1.44 9.15
C ARG A 38 -6.45 -1.06 9.36
N GLY A 39 -5.56 -1.58 8.53
CA GLY A 39 -4.14 -1.27 8.54
C GLY A 39 -3.84 0.21 8.23
N VAL A 40 -4.51 0.75 7.22
CA VAL A 40 -4.39 2.17 6.83
C VAL A 40 -4.91 3.09 7.93
N LEU A 41 -6.08 2.78 8.49
CA LEU A 41 -6.66 3.55 9.60
C LEU A 41 -5.75 3.55 10.84
N GLY A 42 -5.18 2.39 11.20
CA GLY A 42 -4.24 2.24 12.31
C GLY A 42 -2.82 2.78 12.05
N SER A 43 -2.52 3.20 10.82
CA SER A 43 -1.19 3.72 10.47
C SER A 43 -0.97 5.15 10.98
N ARG A 44 0.30 5.57 11.05
CA ARG A 44 0.71 6.98 11.29
C ARG A 44 0.87 7.77 9.99
N MET A 45 0.10 7.45 8.94
CA MET A 45 0.07 8.28 7.72
C MET A 45 -0.73 9.57 7.98
N ILE A 46 -0.43 10.62 7.23
CA ILE A 46 -1.20 11.88 7.30
C ILE A 46 -2.64 11.66 6.83
N PRO A 47 -3.62 12.45 7.31
CA PRO A 47 -5.04 12.25 6.98
C PRO A 47 -5.32 12.23 5.48
N THR A 48 -4.71 13.12 4.71
CA THR A 48 -4.88 13.18 3.24
C THR A 48 -4.44 11.89 2.55
N THR A 49 -3.33 11.29 2.99
CA THR A 49 -2.86 10.01 2.43
C THR A 49 -3.78 8.87 2.83
N LYS A 50 -4.32 8.88 4.06
CA LYS A 50 -5.34 7.90 4.47
C LYS A 50 -6.62 8.04 3.64
N LEU A 51 -7.05 9.26 3.34
CA LEU A 51 -8.22 9.50 2.50
C LEU A 51 -8.04 8.90 1.11
N VAL A 52 -6.94 9.23 0.41
CA VAL A 52 -6.61 8.65 -0.91
C VAL A 52 -6.54 7.12 -0.86
N ALA A 53 -5.93 6.58 0.20
CA ALA A 53 -5.84 5.15 0.42
C ALA A 53 -7.23 4.50 0.54
N LEU A 54 -8.11 5.02 1.39
CA LEU A 54 -9.45 4.48 1.57
C LEU A 54 -10.31 4.63 0.30
N THR A 55 -10.15 5.71 -0.45
CA THR A 55 -10.81 5.87 -1.76
C THR A 55 -10.34 4.83 -2.78
N LEU A 56 -9.05 4.47 -2.80
CA LEU A 56 -8.57 3.36 -3.63
C LEU A 56 -9.18 2.02 -3.19
N ALA A 57 -9.22 1.75 -1.88
CA ALA A 57 -9.80 0.52 -1.36
C ALA A 57 -11.29 0.39 -1.69
N ALA A 58 -12.03 1.49 -1.77
CA ALA A 58 -13.45 1.48 -2.13
C ALA A 58 -13.71 0.85 -3.51
N GLY A 59 -12.79 1.03 -4.46
CA GLY A 59 -12.86 0.43 -5.80
C GLY A 59 -12.12 -0.91 -5.94
N ALA A 60 -11.56 -1.46 -4.87
CA ALA A 60 -10.85 -2.73 -4.88
C ALA A 60 -11.76 -3.91 -4.57
N ASP A 61 -11.44 -5.07 -5.15
CA ASP A 61 -12.10 -6.34 -4.85
C ASP A 61 -11.98 -6.67 -3.36
N TRP A 62 -13.08 -7.16 -2.79
CA TRP A 62 -13.20 -7.41 -1.34
C TRP A 62 -12.22 -8.48 -0.86
N ALA A 63 -12.12 -9.59 -1.60
CA ALA A 63 -11.35 -10.76 -1.19
C ALA A 63 -9.86 -10.61 -1.51
N THR A 64 -9.54 -10.07 -2.68
CA THR A 64 -8.18 -10.06 -3.23
C THR A 64 -7.47 -8.70 -3.12
N GLY A 65 -8.22 -7.61 -2.95
CA GLY A 65 -7.67 -6.25 -3.03
C GLY A 65 -7.21 -5.83 -4.44
N ALA A 66 -7.56 -6.62 -5.47
CA ALA A 66 -7.26 -6.27 -6.85
C ALA A 66 -8.04 -5.01 -7.26
N LEU A 67 -7.37 -4.10 -7.96
CA LEU A 67 -8.02 -2.94 -8.58
C LEU A 67 -8.48 -3.35 -9.98
N ALA A 68 -9.76 -3.13 -10.28
CA ALA A 68 -10.32 -3.44 -11.59
C ALA A 68 -9.70 -2.56 -12.70
N ALA A 69 -9.67 -3.08 -13.92
CA ALA A 69 -9.31 -2.31 -15.11
C ALA A 69 -10.57 -1.65 -15.73
N PRO A 70 -10.51 -0.39 -16.18
CA PRO A 70 -9.37 0.53 -16.07
C PRO A 70 -9.16 1.00 -14.63
N GLN A 71 -7.90 1.12 -14.22
CA GLN A 71 -7.57 1.57 -12.87
C GLN A 71 -7.96 3.05 -12.67
N VAL A 72 -8.32 3.39 -11.43
CA VAL A 72 -8.71 4.76 -11.07
C VAL A 72 -7.55 5.73 -11.35
N SER A 73 -7.80 6.69 -12.22
CA SER A 73 -6.82 7.71 -12.59
C SER A 73 -6.57 8.71 -11.45
N VAL A 74 -5.43 9.41 -11.50
CA VAL A 74 -5.13 10.51 -10.58
C VAL A 74 -6.22 11.59 -10.56
N GLY A 75 -6.81 11.89 -11.73
CA GLY A 75 -7.89 12.86 -11.84
C GLY A 75 -9.17 12.40 -11.13
N GLN A 76 -9.57 11.14 -11.33
CA GLN A 76 -10.72 10.56 -10.64
C GLN A 76 -10.49 10.50 -9.12
N LEU A 77 -9.27 10.19 -8.66
CA LEU A 77 -8.93 10.25 -7.24
C LEU A 77 -9.02 11.68 -6.70
N ALA A 78 -8.50 12.67 -7.43
CA ALA A 78 -8.57 14.08 -7.03
C ALA A 78 -10.02 14.55 -6.91
N GLU A 79 -10.86 14.18 -7.86
CA GLU A 79 -12.29 14.48 -7.85
C GLU A 79 -13.00 13.81 -6.66
N ALA A 80 -12.78 12.50 -6.46
CA ALA A 80 -13.42 11.74 -5.40
C ALA A 80 -13.00 12.18 -3.99
N THR A 81 -11.75 12.63 -3.83
CA THR A 81 -11.21 13.06 -2.53
C THR A 81 -11.30 14.57 -2.31
N ARG A 82 -11.67 15.35 -3.32
CA ARG A 82 -11.68 16.82 -3.31
C ARG A 82 -10.34 17.45 -2.91
N ILE A 83 -9.23 16.80 -3.26
CA ILE A 83 -7.87 17.33 -3.07
C ILE A 83 -7.20 17.57 -4.42
N THR A 84 -6.10 18.32 -4.43
CA THR A 84 -5.39 18.64 -5.68
C THR A 84 -4.68 17.41 -6.28
N HIS A 85 -4.49 17.42 -7.60
CA HIS A 85 -3.71 16.38 -8.30
C HIS A 85 -2.32 16.16 -7.68
N GLY A 86 -1.64 17.25 -7.29
CA GLY A 86 -0.32 17.17 -6.64
C GLY A 86 -0.39 16.42 -5.30
N GLN A 87 -1.40 16.68 -4.48
CA GLN A 87 -1.60 15.98 -3.20
C GLN A 87 -1.94 14.49 -3.40
N VAL A 88 -2.69 14.14 -4.45
CA VAL A 88 -2.92 12.73 -4.82
C VAL A 88 -1.60 12.06 -5.18
N VAL A 89 -0.80 12.65 -6.08
CA VAL A 89 0.49 12.08 -6.49
C VAL A 89 1.44 11.92 -5.31
N VAL A 90 1.54 12.92 -4.43
CA VAL A 90 2.34 12.82 -3.19
C VAL A 90 1.82 11.68 -2.30
N SER A 91 0.52 11.55 -2.13
CA SER A 91 -0.07 10.47 -1.33
C SER A 91 0.19 9.08 -1.92
N LEU A 92 0.06 8.92 -3.24
CA LEU A 92 0.39 7.68 -3.94
C LEU A 92 1.87 7.29 -3.78
N ASN A 93 2.78 8.27 -3.87
CA ASN A 93 4.20 8.05 -3.62
C ASN A 93 4.46 7.61 -2.16
N ILE A 94 3.80 8.22 -1.18
CA ILE A 94 3.93 7.83 0.23
C ILE A 94 3.41 6.39 0.44
N LEU A 95 2.28 6.05 -0.18
CA LEU A 95 1.71 4.71 -0.11
C LEU A 95 2.66 3.66 -0.72
N GLU A 96 3.24 3.94 -1.89
CA GLU A 96 4.25 3.07 -2.52
C GLU A 96 5.49 2.92 -1.62
N GLN A 97 6.05 4.03 -1.13
CA GLN A 97 7.25 4.03 -0.30
C GLN A 97 7.06 3.28 1.02
N ARG A 98 5.84 3.31 1.58
CA ARG A 98 5.49 2.60 2.81
C ARG A 98 4.99 1.18 2.59
N GLY A 99 4.94 0.69 1.34
CA GLY A 99 4.56 -0.68 1.01
C GLY A 99 3.04 -0.94 1.05
N TRP A 100 2.22 0.10 0.95
CA TRP A 100 0.75 -0.03 0.83
C TRP A 100 0.27 -0.20 -0.61
N LEU A 101 1.12 0.19 -1.57
CA LEU A 101 0.92 -0.02 -3.00
C LEU A 101 2.18 -0.64 -3.60
N ALA A 102 1.98 -1.45 -4.63
CA ALA A 102 3.05 -1.86 -5.52
C ALA A 102 2.66 -1.51 -6.96
N ARG A 103 3.63 -1.01 -7.72
CA ARG A 103 3.50 -0.76 -9.16
C ARG A 103 4.20 -1.84 -9.96
N SER A 104 3.66 -2.17 -11.13
CA SER A 104 4.33 -3.04 -12.10
C SER A 104 5.67 -2.45 -12.57
N SER A 105 5.69 -1.14 -12.82
CA SER A 105 6.88 -0.38 -13.22
C SER A 105 6.94 0.97 -12.51
N ARG A 106 8.12 1.28 -11.96
CA ARG A 106 8.36 2.60 -11.34
C ARG A 106 8.52 3.73 -12.35
N ARG A 107 8.85 3.39 -13.59
CA ARG A 107 9.09 4.35 -14.69
C ARG A 107 7.78 4.92 -15.22
N ASP A 108 6.69 4.20 -15.01
CA ASP A 108 5.38 4.57 -15.53
C ASP A 108 4.80 5.72 -14.72
N ARG A 109 4.14 6.66 -15.39
CA ARG A 109 3.44 7.75 -14.71
C ARG A 109 2.22 7.19 -13.98
N TRP A 110 1.83 7.80 -12.87
CA TRP A 110 0.67 7.37 -12.08
C TRP A 110 -0.65 7.28 -12.86
N GLY A 111 -0.81 8.01 -13.97
CA GLY A 111 -2.01 7.91 -14.81
C GLY A 111 -2.10 6.65 -15.67
N VAL A 112 -1.01 5.89 -15.82
CA VAL A 112 -0.94 4.67 -16.67
C VAL A 112 -0.32 3.47 -15.95
N ALA A 113 0.24 3.67 -14.76
CA ALA A 113 0.87 2.61 -14.00
C ALA A 113 -0.17 1.61 -13.51
N GLU A 114 0.11 0.33 -13.70
CA GLU A 114 -0.67 -0.74 -13.09
C GLU A 114 -0.27 -0.85 -11.61
N VAL A 115 -1.23 -0.60 -10.73
CA VAL A 115 -1.08 -0.60 -9.28
C VAL A 115 -1.85 -1.75 -8.66
N ARG A 116 -1.30 -2.33 -7.60
CA ARG A 116 -1.99 -3.28 -6.72
C ARG A 116 -1.91 -2.82 -5.27
N LEU A 117 -2.96 -3.12 -4.50
CA LEU A 117 -2.94 -2.92 -3.05
C LEU A 117 -2.02 -3.96 -2.40
N THR A 118 -1.26 -3.53 -1.40
CA THR A 118 -0.37 -4.40 -0.61
C THR A 118 -0.48 -4.06 0.88
N ILE A 119 -0.19 -5.02 1.75
CA ILE A 119 -0.05 -4.78 3.19
C ILE A 119 1.40 -5.05 3.59
N PRO A 120 2.11 -4.11 4.23
CA PRO A 120 3.47 -4.36 4.70
C PRO A 120 3.53 -5.53 5.69
N ALA A 121 4.51 -6.42 5.56
CA ALA A 121 4.62 -7.64 6.37
C ALA A 121 4.63 -7.40 7.90
N ALA A 122 5.23 -6.30 8.34
CA ALA A 122 5.20 -5.91 9.75
C ALA A 122 3.79 -5.53 10.24
N ILE A 123 2.96 -4.97 9.37
CA ILE A 123 1.58 -4.59 9.68
C ILE A 123 0.66 -5.81 9.59
N MET A 124 0.79 -6.64 8.56
CA MET A 124 -0.01 -7.87 8.41
C MET A 124 0.09 -8.76 9.64
N ARG A 125 1.31 -9.00 10.16
CA ARG A 125 1.53 -9.76 11.39
C ARG A 125 0.79 -9.19 12.61
N ARG A 126 0.60 -7.87 12.68
CA ARG A 126 -0.14 -7.21 13.76
C ARG A 126 -1.65 -7.31 13.57
N LEU A 127 -2.11 -7.33 12.32
CA LEU A 127 -3.52 -7.39 11.96
C LEU A 127 -4.11 -8.80 12.15
N VAL A 128 -3.34 -9.83 11.81
CA VAL A 128 -3.77 -11.23 11.90
C VAL A 128 -3.61 -11.80 13.31
N LYS A 129 -2.75 -11.21 14.15
CA LYS A 129 -2.61 -11.65 15.54
C LYS A 129 -3.94 -11.41 16.29
N PRO A 130 -4.54 -12.43 16.93
CA PRO A 130 -5.71 -12.23 17.77
C PRO A 130 -5.35 -11.24 18.88
N ARG A 131 -6.15 -10.19 19.07
CA ARG A 131 -6.05 -9.41 20.30
C ARG A 131 -6.48 -10.33 21.44
N PRO A 132 -5.68 -10.49 22.51
CA PRO A 132 -6.22 -11.07 23.73
C PRO A 132 -7.38 -10.18 24.18
N SER A 133 -8.56 -10.78 24.27
CA SER A 133 -9.76 -10.20 24.86
C SER A 133 -9.59 -10.02 26.35
#